data_AF-U3EHR6-F1
#
_entry.id   AF-U3EHR6-F1
#
_cell.length_a   1.000
_cell.length_b   1.000
_cell.length_c   1.000
_cell.angle_alpha   90.00
_cell.angle_beta   90.00
_cell.angle_gamma   90.00
#
_symmetry.space_group_name_H-M   'P 1'
#
loop_
_entity.id
_entity.type
_entity.pdbx_description
1 polymer ?
#
loop_
_entity_poly.entity_id
_entity_poly.type
_entity_poly.pdbx_seq_one_letter_code
_entity_poly.pdbx_strand_id
1 'polypeptide(L)'
;MRGPEPAPEPTMEGDVLDTLEALGYKGPLLEEQALTKAAEGGLSSPEFSELCIWLGSQIKSLCNLEESITSAGRDDLESFQLEISGFLKEMACPYSVLISGDIKDRLKKKEDCLKLLLFLSTELQASQILQNKKHKNSQLDKNSEIYQEVQAMFDILGIPKSTTSDIPPMLSQVESKVKDILSKVQKNHVGKPLLKIDLNSEQAEQLERINEALCCEYECRRRMLMKRLDVTVQSFGWSDRAKVKTDDIARIYQPKRYALSPKTTITMAHLLAAREDLSKIIRTSSGASREKTACAINKVCVSFSTVERELIISNLMFLQILIYFSFMSW
;
A
#
# COMPACT_ATOMS: atom_id res chain seq x y z
N MET A 1 -40.89 -15.35 -27.10
CA MET A 1 -39.92 -14.54 -26.33
C MET A 1 -38.74 -14.30 -27.25
N ARG A 2 -38.47 -13.04 -27.61
CA ARG A 2 -37.29 -12.67 -28.38
C ARG A 2 -36.10 -12.96 -27.46
N GLY A 3 -35.18 -13.83 -27.88
CA GLY A 3 -33.99 -14.15 -27.10
C GLY A 3 -33.15 -12.89 -26.83
N PRO A 4 -32.29 -12.91 -25.80
CA PRO A 4 -31.39 -11.79 -25.54
C PRO A 4 -30.57 -11.51 -26.80
N GLU A 5 -30.56 -10.25 -27.24
CA GLU A 5 -29.70 -9.82 -28.34
C GLU A 5 -28.24 -10.15 -28.02
N PRO A 6 -27.47 -10.66 -28.99
CA PRO A 6 -26.03 -10.84 -28.80
C PRO A 6 -25.41 -9.49 -28.45
N ALA A 7 -24.55 -9.46 -27.44
CA ALA A 7 -23.79 -8.28 -27.09
C ALA A 7 -23.05 -7.78 -28.36
N PRO A 8 -23.00 -6.47 -28.61
CA PRO A 8 -22.33 -5.93 -29.80
C PRO A 8 -20.86 -6.35 -29.78
N GLU A 9 -20.35 -6.82 -30.93
CA GLU A 9 -18.92 -7.09 -31.07
C GLU A 9 -18.11 -5.82 -30.82
N PRO A 10 -16.93 -5.90 -30.18
CA PRO A 10 -16.11 -4.72 -29.93
C PRO A 10 -15.68 -4.11 -31.25
N THR A 11 -16.19 -2.92 -31.56
CA THR A 11 -15.81 -2.13 -32.72
C THR A 11 -14.83 -1.04 -32.29
N MET A 12 -13.89 -0.69 -33.17
CA MET A 12 -12.90 0.36 -32.90
C MET A 12 -13.57 1.71 -32.63
N GLU A 13 -14.74 1.93 -33.23
CA GLU A 13 -15.62 3.05 -32.97
C GLU A 13 -16.11 3.09 -31.52
N GLY A 14 -16.54 1.94 -30.97
CA GLY A 14 -16.96 1.82 -29.57
C GLY A 14 -15.84 2.19 -28.61
N ASP A 15 -14.64 1.64 -28.83
CA ASP A 15 -13.46 1.92 -28.00
C ASP A 15 -13.10 3.43 -28.01
N VAL A 16 -13.19 4.08 -29.18
CA VAL A 16 -12.95 5.52 -29.30
C VAL A 16 -14.02 6.32 -28.55
N LEU A 17 -15.31 5.96 -28.68
CA LEU A 17 -16.40 6.65 -27.99
C LEU A 17 -16.26 6.56 -26.47
N ASP A 18 -16.04 5.35 -25.95
CA ASP A 18 -15.84 5.10 -24.52
C ASP A 18 -14.66 5.93 -23.99
N THR A 19 -13.57 5.98 -24.75
CA THR A 19 -12.38 6.76 -24.37
C THR A 19 -12.65 8.26 -24.41
N LEU A 20 -13.36 8.77 -25.42
CA LEU A 20 -13.71 10.19 -25.52
C LEU A 20 -14.65 10.64 -24.39
N GLU A 21 -15.63 9.81 -24.01
CA GLU A 21 -16.50 10.08 -22.87
C GLU A 21 -15.69 10.13 -21.57
N ALA A 22 -14.79 9.15 -21.36
CA ALA A 22 -13.92 9.11 -20.18
C ALA A 22 -12.97 10.32 -20.10
N LEU A 23 -12.52 10.84 -21.25
CA LEU A 23 -11.70 12.05 -21.36
C LEU A 23 -12.50 13.35 -21.16
N GLY A 24 -13.82 13.27 -21.03
CA GLY A 24 -14.70 14.42 -20.82
C GLY A 24 -14.90 15.28 -22.08
N TYR A 25 -14.71 14.69 -23.27
CA TYR A 25 -15.06 15.35 -24.52
C TYR A 25 -16.56 15.66 -24.56
N LYS A 26 -16.96 16.81 -25.13
CA LYS A 26 -18.37 17.25 -25.19
C LYS A 26 -18.80 17.66 -26.61
N GLY A 27 -18.01 17.29 -27.61
CA GLY A 27 -18.30 17.64 -29.00
C GLY A 27 -19.27 16.67 -29.68
N PRO A 28 -19.60 16.94 -30.95
CA PRO A 28 -20.64 16.21 -31.68
C PRO A 28 -20.28 14.76 -32.03
N LEU A 29 -19.00 14.39 -31.91
CA LEU A 29 -18.50 13.04 -32.25
C LEU A 29 -18.62 12.02 -31.11
N LEU A 30 -19.44 12.29 -30.09
CA LEU A 30 -19.86 11.28 -29.10
C LEU A 30 -20.99 10.37 -29.62
N GLU A 31 -21.60 10.71 -30.75
CA GLU A 31 -22.59 9.84 -31.40
C GLU A 31 -21.90 8.92 -32.42
N GLU A 32 -22.13 7.61 -32.33
CA GLU A 32 -21.49 6.59 -33.18
C GLU A 32 -21.66 6.86 -34.69
N GLN A 33 -22.85 7.31 -35.10
CA GLN A 33 -23.13 7.63 -36.50
C GLN A 33 -22.39 8.88 -36.97
N ALA A 34 -22.23 9.88 -36.08
CA ALA A 34 -21.49 11.11 -36.38
C ALA A 34 -19.99 10.82 -36.48
N LEU A 35 -19.45 10.04 -35.53
CA LEU A 35 -18.06 9.58 -35.54
C LEU A 35 -17.73 8.78 -36.81
N THR A 36 -18.59 7.84 -37.19
CA THR A 36 -18.41 7.03 -38.40
C THR A 36 -18.35 7.89 -39.66
N LYS A 37 -19.30 8.82 -39.82
CA LYS A 37 -19.33 9.73 -40.98
C LYS A 37 -18.12 10.66 -41.02
N ALA A 38 -17.70 11.19 -39.88
CA ALA A 38 -16.52 12.04 -39.78
C ALA A 38 -15.24 11.25 -40.13
N ALA A 39 -15.10 10.02 -39.65
CA ALA A 39 -13.97 9.15 -39.97
C ALA A 39 -13.92 8.73 -41.45
N GLU A 40 -15.07 8.54 -42.10
CA GLU A 40 -15.18 8.32 -43.55
C GLU A 40 -14.78 9.55 -44.36
N GLY A 41 -15.09 10.75 -43.86
CA GLY A 41 -14.68 12.03 -44.46
C GLY A 41 -13.21 12.40 -44.21
N GLY A 42 -12.55 11.74 -43.25
CA GLY A 42 -11.14 11.97 -42.89
C GLY A 42 -10.82 13.45 -42.65
N LEU A 43 -9.67 13.91 -43.14
CA LEU A 43 -9.24 15.31 -43.01
C LEU A 43 -10.14 16.31 -43.75
N SER A 44 -11.01 15.85 -44.66
CA SER A 44 -11.99 16.73 -45.31
C SER A 44 -13.23 17.00 -44.44
N SER A 45 -13.45 16.21 -43.38
CA SER A 45 -14.48 16.49 -42.38
C SER A 45 -13.97 17.55 -41.39
N PRO A 46 -14.70 18.67 -41.23
CA PRO A 46 -14.34 19.68 -40.24
C PRO A 46 -14.44 19.12 -38.82
N GLU A 47 -15.43 18.28 -38.53
CA GLU A 47 -15.63 17.68 -37.20
C GLU A 47 -14.47 16.73 -36.84
N PHE A 48 -14.01 15.92 -37.79
CA PHE A 48 -12.85 15.03 -37.59
C PHE A 48 -11.57 15.84 -37.30
N SER A 49 -11.35 16.89 -38.09
CA SER A 49 -10.18 17.77 -37.94
C SER A 49 -10.20 18.50 -36.59
N GLU A 50 -11.37 18.96 -36.14
CA GLU A 50 -11.55 19.60 -34.84
C GLU A 50 -11.26 18.65 -33.68
N LEU A 51 -11.68 17.39 -33.78
CA LEU A 51 -11.36 16.40 -32.76
C LEU A 51 -9.86 16.13 -32.70
N CYS A 52 -9.17 16.02 -33.84
CA CYS A 52 -7.71 15.85 -33.88
C CYS A 52 -6.98 17.04 -33.25
N ILE A 53 -7.41 18.27 -33.55
CA ILE A 53 -6.86 19.50 -32.95
C ILE A 53 -7.11 19.50 -31.44
N TRP A 54 -8.33 19.15 -31.00
CA TRP A 54 -8.66 19.10 -29.58
C TRP A 54 -7.77 18.09 -28.85
N LEU A 55 -7.70 16.83 -29.32
CA LEU A 55 -6.85 15.80 -28.74
C LEU A 55 -5.37 16.23 -28.72
N GLY A 56 -4.85 16.73 -29.84
CA GLY A 56 -3.47 17.23 -29.93
C GLY A 56 -3.18 18.36 -28.93
N SER A 57 -4.10 19.31 -28.77
CA SER A 57 -3.96 20.42 -27.82
C SER A 57 -3.93 19.93 -26.36
N GLN A 58 -4.77 18.95 -26.02
CA GLN A 58 -4.81 18.37 -24.68
C GLN A 58 -3.51 17.63 -24.39
N ILE A 59 -3.03 16.80 -25.33
CA ILE A 59 -1.76 16.07 -25.18
C ILE A 59 -0.59 17.05 -25.02
N LYS A 60 -0.51 18.09 -25.86
CA LYS A 60 0.54 19.12 -25.77
C LYS A 60 0.53 19.90 -24.46
N SER A 61 -0.63 20.06 -23.82
CA SER A 61 -0.69 20.69 -22.50
C SER A 61 -0.12 19.81 -21.38
N LEU A 62 -0.08 18.50 -21.57
CA LEU A 62 0.39 17.51 -20.60
C LEU A 62 1.81 17.02 -20.88
N CYS A 63 2.22 17.04 -22.13
CA CYS A 63 3.51 16.57 -22.63
C CYS A 63 4.32 17.74 -23.19
N ASN A 64 5.63 17.77 -22.94
CA ASN A 64 6.52 18.81 -23.44
C ASN A 64 6.89 18.56 -24.91
N LEU A 65 5.88 18.64 -25.79
CA LEU A 65 6.01 18.40 -27.23
C LEU A 65 6.33 19.71 -27.98
N GLU A 66 7.23 19.62 -28.95
CA GLU A 66 7.56 20.71 -29.87
C GLU A 66 6.47 20.87 -30.94
N GLU A 67 6.03 19.76 -31.53
CA GLU A 67 5.03 19.72 -32.60
C GLU A 67 3.61 20.01 -32.07
N SER A 68 2.72 20.46 -32.94
CA SER A 68 1.30 20.66 -32.63
C SER A 68 0.40 20.46 -33.83
N ILE A 69 -0.79 19.94 -33.58
CA ILE A 69 -1.89 19.90 -34.55
C ILE A 69 -2.69 21.19 -34.40
N THR A 70 -2.67 22.06 -35.41
CA THR A 70 -3.28 23.40 -35.34
C THR A 70 -4.39 23.58 -36.37
N SER A 71 -5.22 24.61 -36.18
CA SER A 71 -6.24 24.97 -37.15
C SER A 71 -5.71 25.67 -38.40
N ALA A 72 -4.43 26.07 -38.41
CA ALA A 72 -3.82 26.83 -39.50
C ALA A 72 -3.72 26.00 -40.80
N GLY A 73 -3.54 24.69 -40.68
CA GLY A 73 -3.53 23.77 -41.81
C GLY A 73 -4.93 23.45 -42.39
N ARG A 74 -6.05 23.86 -41.79
CA ARG A 74 -7.38 23.41 -42.28
C ARG A 74 -7.70 23.85 -43.71
N ASP A 75 -7.13 24.98 -44.15
CA ASP A 75 -7.30 25.48 -45.52
C ASP A 75 -6.36 24.78 -46.53
N ASP A 76 -5.35 24.04 -46.04
CA ASP A 76 -4.41 23.25 -46.83
C ASP A 76 -4.21 21.85 -46.22
N LEU A 77 -4.97 20.89 -46.75
CA LEU A 77 -4.98 19.50 -46.29
C LEU A 77 -3.57 18.87 -46.26
N GLU A 78 -2.68 19.23 -47.19
CA GLU A 78 -1.32 18.69 -47.21
C GLU A 78 -0.51 19.21 -46.02
N SER A 79 -0.63 20.51 -45.71
CA SER A 79 -0.02 21.11 -44.51
C SER A 79 -0.60 20.55 -43.21
N PHE A 80 -1.92 20.38 -43.11
CA PHE A 80 -2.53 19.78 -41.91
C PHE A 80 -2.08 18.34 -41.68
N GLN A 81 -1.98 17.57 -42.76
CA GLN A 81 -1.51 16.20 -42.70
C GLN A 81 -0.03 16.09 -42.32
N LEU A 82 0.79 17.07 -42.70
CA LEU A 82 2.18 17.19 -42.26
C LEU A 82 2.27 17.49 -40.76
N GLU A 83 1.45 18.40 -40.23
CA GLU A 83 1.38 18.68 -38.79
C GLU A 83 1.04 17.40 -38.00
N ILE A 84 0.00 16.67 -38.42
CA ILE A 84 -0.37 15.38 -37.80
C ILE A 84 0.80 14.40 -37.89
N SER A 85 1.46 14.30 -39.04
CA SER A 85 2.59 13.38 -39.23
C SER A 85 3.79 13.73 -38.35
N GLY A 86 4.10 15.01 -38.18
CA GLY A 86 5.15 15.50 -37.27
C GLY A 86 4.82 15.14 -35.82
N PHE A 87 3.60 15.47 -35.40
CA PHE A 87 3.10 15.18 -34.06
C PHE A 87 3.14 13.68 -33.72
N LEU A 88 2.69 12.82 -34.64
CA LEU A 88 2.72 11.37 -34.45
C LEU A 88 4.14 10.80 -34.40
N LYS A 89 5.10 11.37 -35.14
CA LYS A 89 6.50 10.95 -35.09
C LYS A 89 7.15 11.31 -33.76
N GLU A 90 6.89 12.51 -33.24
CA GLU A 90 7.39 12.94 -31.93
C GLU A 90 6.82 12.05 -30.80
N MET A 91 5.55 11.66 -30.91
CA MET A 91 4.87 10.72 -30.00
C MET A 91 5.25 9.24 -30.23
N ALA A 92 6.19 8.95 -31.13
CA ALA A 92 6.63 7.59 -31.48
C ALA A 92 5.47 6.63 -31.85
N CYS A 93 4.51 7.10 -32.64
CA CYS A 93 3.33 6.33 -33.05
C CYS A 93 3.71 5.00 -33.72
N PRO A 94 3.15 3.85 -33.26
CA PRO A 94 3.53 2.53 -33.77
C PRO A 94 2.89 2.20 -35.12
N TYR A 95 1.86 2.94 -35.54
CA TYR A 95 1.14 2.68 -36.78
C TYR A 95 1.90 3.25 -37.98
N SER A 96 2.70 2.41 -38.63
CA SER A 96 3.49 2.80 -39.81
C SER A 96 2.65 3.40 -40.95
N VAL A 97 1.39 2.98 -41.10
CA VAL A 97 0.43 3.50 -42.09
C VAL A 97 0.11 4.99 -41.88
N LEU A 98 0.25 5.51 -40.67
CA LEU A 98 -0.03 6.91 -40.34
C LEU A 98 1.21 7.82 -40.53
N ILE A 99 2.42 7.27 -40.41
CA ILE A 99 3.68 8.05 -40.37
C ILE A 99 4.58 7.87 -41.62
N SER A 100 4.37 6.81 -42.39
CA SER A 100 5.21 6.39 -43.53
C SER A 100 4.41 6.29 -44.83
N GLY A 101 5.09 6.28 -45.99
CA GLY A 101 4.47 6.24 -47.32
C GLY A 101 4.19 7.63 -47.91
N ASP A 102 3.47 7.69 -49.04
CA ASP A 102 3.07 8.96 -49.65
C ASP A 102 2.07 9.69 -48.74
N ILE A 103 2.30 10.98 -48.51
CA ILE A 103 1.41 11.84 -47.72
C ILE A 103 0.02 11.81 -48.32
N LYS A 104 -0.10 11.87 -49.65
CA LYS A 104 -1.39 11.93 -50.34
C LYS A 104 -2.28 10.73 -50.08
N ASP A 105 -1.75 9.61 -49.62
CA ASP A 105 -2.50 8.37 -49.44
C ASP A 105 -2.86 8.03 -47.99
N ARG A 106 -2.34 8.77 -47.00
CA ARG A 106 -2.66 8.50 -45.59
C ARG A 106 -3.99 9.14 -45.19
N LEU A 107 -4.64 8.58 -44.17
CA LEU A 107 -5.91 9.08 -43.60
C LEU A 107 -7.06 9.21 -44.62
N LYS A 108 -7.00 8.44 -45.72
CA LYS A 108 -8.11 8.29 -46.68
C LYS A 108 -9.10 7.21 -46.28
N LYS A 109 -8.62 6.17 -45.58
CA LYS A 109 -9.46 5.05 -45.15
C LYS A 109 -10.03 5.33 -43.78
N LYS A 110 -11.32 5.03 -43.61
CA LYS A 110 -12.02 5.09 -42.31
C LYS A 110 -11.21 4.40 -41.20
N GLU A 111 -10.65 3.23 -41.49
CA GLU A 111 -9.86 2.45 -40.53
C GLU A 111 -8.60 3.19 -40.06
N ASP A 112 -7.92 3.92 -40.95
CA ASP A 112 -6.72 4.68 -40.59
C ASP A 112 -7.08 5.93 -39.78
N CYS A 113 -8.22 6.56 -40.09
CA CYS A 113 -8.78 7.65 -39.30
C CYS A 113 -9.15 7.21 -37.88
N LEU A 114 -9.74 6.02 -37.73
CA LEU A 114 -10.06 5.47 -36.40
C LEU A 114 -8.81 5.07 -35.63
N LYS A 115 -7.79 4.50 -36.28
CA LYS A 115 -6.48 4.24 -35.64
C LYS A 115 -5.84 5.52 -35.12
N LEU A 116 -5.94 6.62 -35.86
CA LEU A 116 -5.46 7.93 -35.41
C LEU A 116 -6.18 8.39 -34.15
N LEU A 117 -7.53 8.37 -34.14
CA LEU A 117 -8.32 8.80 -32.99
C LEU A 117 -8.09 7.90 -31.77
N LEU A 118 -8.02 6.59 -31.97
CA LEU A 118 -7.72 5.64 -30.91
C LEU A 118 -6.34 5.94 -30.31
N PHE A 119 -5.31 6.07 -31.13
CA PHE A 119 -3.96 6.38 -30.67
C PHE A 119 -3.93 7.69 -29.85
N LEU A 120 -4.45 8.79 -30.41
CA LEU A 120 -4.43 10.09 -29.75
C LEU A 120 -5.24 10.08 -28.42
N SER A 121 -6.40 9.44 -28.40
CA SER A 121 -7.23 9.36 -27.20
C SER A 121 -6.58 8.50 -26.11
N THR A 122 -5.98 7.35 -26.46
CA THR A 122 -5.28 6.51 -25.48
C THR A 122 -4.00 7.16 -24.96
N GLU A 123 -3.24 7.87 -25.80
CA GLU A 123 -2.06 8.62 -25.38
C GLU A 123 -2.41 9.78 -24.44
N LEU A 124 -3.53 10.47 -24.70
CA LEU A 124 -4.05 11.49 -23.80
C LEU A 124 -4.42 10.87 -22.44
N GLN A 125 -5.15 9.75 -22.45
CA GLN A 125 -5.53 9.05 -21.23
C GLN A 125 -4.30 8.58 -20.44
N ALA A 126 -3.30 8.00 -21.11
CA ALA A 126 -2.04 7.60 -20.49
C ALA A 126 -1.30 8.81 -19.88
N SER A 127 -1.26 9.93 -20.59
CA SER A 127 -0.65 11.17 -20.12
C SER A 127 -1.34 11.73 -18.87
N GLN A 128 -2.69 11.75 -18.85
CA GLN A 128 -3.47 12.14 -17.67
C GLN A 128 -3.23 11.20 -16.47
N ILE A 129 -3.14 9.89 -16.70
CA ILE A 129 -2.82 8.90 -15.65
C ILE A 129 -1.43 9.17 -15.08
N LEU A 130 -0.43 9.40 -15.93
CA LEU A 130 0.94 9.69 -15.49
C LEU A 130 1.03 11.01 -14.71
N GLN A 131 0.32 12.06 -15.15
CA GLN A 131 0.26 13.34 -14.44
C GLN A 131 -0.44 13.18 -13.08
N ASN A 132 -1.56 12.46 -13.02
CA ASN A 132 -2.25 12.17 -11.77
C ASN A 132 -1.41 11.32 -10.81
N LYS A 133 -0.62 10.36 -11.31
CA LYS A 133 0.36 9.61 -10.51
C LYS A 133 1.48 10.52 -9.98
N LYS A 134 2.01 11.43 -10.81
CA LYS A 134 2.99 12.42 -10.37
C LYS A 134 2.41 13.33 -9.28
N HIS A 135 1.18 13.83 -9.45
CA HIS A 135 0.50 14.65 -8.43
C HIS A 135 0.22 13.89 -7.13
N LYS A 136 -0.19 12.61 -7.20
CA LYS A 136 -0.35 11.77 -6.01
C LYS A 136 0.97 11.51 -5.26
N ASN A 137 2.10 11.51 -5.97
CA ASN A 137 3.42 11.35 -5.36
C ASN A 137 4.05 12.69 -4.90
N SER A 138 3.60 13.85 -5.41
CA SER A 138 4.18 15.16 -5.08
C SER A 138 3.33 16.04 -4.16
N GLN A 139 2.01 15.86 -4.13
CA GLN A 139 1.12 16.45 -3.13
C GLN A 139 0.62 15.35 -2.20
N LEU A 140 1.35 15.10 -1.11
CA LEU A 140 0.76 14.46 0.05
C LEU A 140 -0.37 15.39 0.52
N ASP A 141 -1.61 14.88 0.42
CA ASP A 141 -2.80 15.56 0.93
C ASP A 141 -2.50 16.04 2.37
N LYS A 142 -2.84 17.29 2.70
CA LYS A 142 -2.72 17.80 4.07
C LYS A 142 -3.57 16.99 5.06
N ASN A 143 -4.51 16.20 4.54
CA ASN A 143 -5.30 15.22 5.28
C ASN A 143 -4.65 13.83 5.39
N SER A 144 -3.45 13.62 4.86
CA SER A 144 -2.74 12.35 5.00
C SER A 144 -2.38 12.10 6.47
N GLU A 145 -2.58 10.86 6.92
CA GLU A 145 -2.24 10.40 8.27
C GLU A 145 -0.78 10.71 8.62
N ILE A 146 0.12 10.59 7.64
CA ILE A 146 1.55 10.92 7.77
C ILE A 146 1.76 12.40 8.11
N TYR A 147 1.08 13.31 7.41
CA TYR A 147 1.19 14.74 7.69
C TYR A 147 0.66 15.09 9.08
N GLN A 148 -0.45 14.46 9.50
CA GLN A 148 -1.02 14.66 10.84
C GLN A 148 -0.06 14.18 11.94
N GLU A 149 0.57 13.02 11.77
CA GLU A 149 1.58 12.50 12.72
C GLU A 149 2.80 13.42 12.82
N VAL A 150 3.32 13.92 11.69
CA VAL A 150 4.44 14.87 11.69
C VAL A 150 4.02 16.19 12.35
N GLN A 151 2.81 16.67 12.10
CA GLN A 151 2.29 17.87 12.78
C GLN A 151 2.14 17.66 14.28
N ALA A 152 1.68 16.49 14.73
CA ALA A 152 1.63 16.14 16.15
C ALA A 152 3.04 16.16 16.79
N MET A 153 4.08 15.71 16.06
CA MET A 153 5.47 15.84 16.52
C MET A 153 5.89 17.31 16.67
N PHE A 154 5.52 18.18 15.74
CA PHE A 154 5.79 19.62 15.84
C PHE A 154 5.13 20.23 17.07
N ASP A 155 3.87 19.90 17.33
CA ASP A 155 3.11 20.41 18.46
C ASP A 155 3.72 19.92 19.79
N ILE A 156 4.08 18.64 19.90
CA ILE A 156 4.74 18.06 21.08
C ILE A 156 6.11 18.69 21.33
N LEU A 157 6.89 18.92 20.28
CA LEU A 157 8.25 19.47 20.39
C LEU A 157 8.27 21.01 20.46
N GLY A 158 7.12 21.67 20.33
CA GLY A 158 6.99 23.13 20.31
C GLY A 158 7.71 23.76 19.12
N ILE A 159 7.73 23.10 17.96
CA ILE A 159 8.33 23.62 16.73
C ILE A 159 7.28 24.53 16.04
N PRO A 160 7.64 25.74 15.61
CA PRO A 160 6.73 26.59 14.84
C PRO A 160 6.24 25.87 13.59
N LYS A 161 4.98 26.11 13.20
CA LYS A 161 4.41 25.50 11.99
C LYS A 161 5.30 25.79 10.78
N SER A 162 5.67 24.72 10.06
CA SER A 162 6.50 24.81 8.87
C SER A 162 5.83 25.65 7.79
N THR A 163 6.62 26.48 7.09
CA THR A 163 6.17 27.22 5.90
C THR A 163 6.03 26.33 4.67
N THR A 164 6.69 25.17 4.66
CA THR A 164 6.56 24.14 3.62
C THR A 164 5.60 23.03 4.06
N SER A 165 4.83 22.50 3.10
CA SER A 165 4.00 21.30 3.28
C SER A 165 4.75 20.00 2.97
N ASP A 166 6.04 20.07 2.62
CA ASP A 166 6.87 18.91 2.31
C ASP A 166 7.33 18.18 3.57
N ILE A 167 7.13 16.86 3.62
CA ILE A 167 7.48 16.03 4.78
C ILE A 167 8.99 15.93 5.05
N PRO A 168 9.89 15.72 4.05
CA PRO A 168 11.32 15.58 4.32
C PRO A 168 11.95 16.76 5.09
N PRO A 169 11.76 18.03 4.70
CA PRO A 169 12.30 19.16 5.46
C PRO A 169 11.61 19.35 6.82
N MET A 170 10.34 18.95 6.97
CA MET A 170 9.68 18.93 8.28
C MET A 170 10.34 17.92 9.22
N LEU A 171 10.65 16.71 8.74
CA LEU A 171 11.35 15.70 9.51
C LEU A 171 12.77 16.12 9.92
N SER A 172 13.50 16.83 9.05
CA SER A 172 14.81 17.38 9.41
C SER A 172 14.73 18.42 10.54
N GLN A 173 13.67 19.22 10.59
CA GLN A 173 13.43 20.16 11.70
C GLN A 173 13.13 19.41 13.01
N VAL A 174 12.29 18.36 12.94
CA VAL A 174 12.03 17.46 14.08
C VAL A 174 13.32 16.84 14.59
N GLU A 175 14.13 16.27 13.70
CA GLU A 175 15.42 15.66 14.04
C GLU A 175 16.36 16.67 14.74
N SER A 176 16.48 17.88 14.19
CA SER A 176 17.29 18.95 14.77
C SER A 176 16.82 19.33 16.18
N LYS A 177 15.51 19.49 16.37
CA LYS A 177 14.92 19.82 17.66
C LYS A 177 15.12 18.70 18.69
N VAL A 178 14.97 17.45 18.27
CA VAL A 178 15.23 16.28 19.12
C VAL A 178 16.70 16.23 19.55
N LYS A 179 17.64 16.48 18.63
CA LYS A 179 19.08 16.56 18.96
C LYS A 179 19.38 17.69 19.95
N ASP A 180 18.78 18.87 19.78
CA ASP A 180 18.90 19.99 20.73
C ASP A 180 18.38 19.62 22.13
N ILE A 181 17.20 19.01 22.22
CA ILE A 181 16.63 18.57 23.50
C ILE A 181 17.54 17.52 24.14
N LEU A 182 17.97 16.50 23.39
CA LEU A 182 18.84 15.44 23.90
C LEU A 182 20.17 15.98 24.43
N SER A 183 20.70 17.06 23.85
CA SER A 183 21.93 17.70 24.33
C SER A 183 21.80 18.34 25.73
N LYS A 184 20.57 18.69 26.14
CA LYS A 184 20.25 19.33 27.42
C LYS A 184 19.99 18.31 28.53
N VAL A 185 19.82 17.03 28.19
CA VAL A 185 19.54 15.96 29.15
C VAL A 185 20.83 15.21 29.51
N GLN A 186 20.85 14.58 30.69
CA GLN A 186 21.98 13.74 31.12
C GLN A 186 22.27 12.63 30.10
N LYS A 187 23.56 12.35 29.85
CA LYS A 187 24.04 11.41 28.82
C LYS A 187 23.44 9.99 28.91
N ASN A 188 22.96 9.58 30.07
CA ASN A 188 22.41 8.24 30.31
C ASN A 188 20.88 8.19 30.34
N HIS A 189 20.17 9.28 30.01
CA HIS A 189 18.72 9.34 30.19
C HIS A 189 17.94 8.41 29.24
N VAL A 190 18.35 8.29 27.98
CA VAL A 190 17.67 7.47 26.96
C VAL A 190 18.35 6.11 26.74
N GLY A 191 19.55 5.92 27.31
CA GLY A 191 20.38 4.73 27.07
C GLY A 191 21.00 4.70 25.66
N LYS A 192 21.89 3.73 25.43
CA LYS A 192 22.55 3.54 24.13
C LYS A 192 21.65 2.74 23.19
N PRO A 193 21.64 3.04 21.88
CA PRO A 193 20.91 2.25 20.90
C PRO A 193 21.46 0.82 20.85
N LEU A 194 20.55 -0.15 20.69
CA LEU A 194 20.92 -1.56 20.56
C LEU A 194 21.64 -1.81 19.23
N LEU A 195 21.10 -1.25 18.14
CA LEU A 195 21.73 -1.24 16.83
C LEU A 195 22.71 -0.07 16.76
N LYS A 196 24.00 -0.38 16.58
CA LYS A 196 25.09 0.61 16.55
C LYS A 196 25.68 0.85 15.17
N ILE A 197 25.19 0.11 14.17
CA ILE A 197 25.71 0.11 12.81
C ILE A 197 24.73 0.89 11.95
N ASP A 198 25.25 1.79 11.13
CA ASP A 198 24.48 2.42 10.07
C ASP A 198 24.24 1.40 8.95
N LEU A 199 22.97 1.10 8.69
CA LEU A 199 22.59 0.11 7.70
C LEU A 199 22.73 0.70 6.29
N ASN A 200 23.44 -0.01 5.41
CA ASN A 200 23.33 0.26 3.99
C ASN A 200 22.02 -0.32 3.40
N SER A 201 21.71 0.00 2.14
CA SER A 201 20.45 -0.42 1.50
C SER A 201 20.25 -1.93 1.50
N GLU A 202 21.30 -2.71 1.21
CA GLU A 202 21.23 -4.17 1.16
C GLU A 202 21.03 -4.78 2.56
N GLN A 203 21.71 -4.23 3.57
CA GLN A 203 21.58 -4.64 4.96
C GLN A 203 20.19 -4.29 5.52
N ALA A 204 19.64 -3.14 5.15
CA ALA A 204 18.29 -2.73 5.55
C ALA A 204 17.22 -3.68 4.97
N GLU A 205 17.34 -4.03 3.69
CA GLU A 205 16.46 -5.01 3.04
C GLU A 205 16.59 -6.40 3.69
N GLN A 206 17.83 -6.83 3.97
CA GLN A 206 18.05 -8.10 4.66
C GLN A 206 17.44 -8.11 6.06
N LEU A 207 17.53 -7.00 6.80
CA LEU A 207 16.94 -6.87 8.12
C LEU A 207 15.42 -6.91 8.08
N GLU A 208 14.81 -6.32 7.06
CA GLU A 208 13.37 -6.38 6.83
C GLU A 208 12.91 -7.82 6.56
N ARG A 209 13.62 -8.57 5.71
CA ARG A 209 13.37 -10.00 5.49
C ARG A 209 13.45 -10.82 6.78
N ILE A 210 14.44 -10.54 7.63
CA ILE A 210 14.56 -11.22 8.94
C ILE A 210 13.36 -10.87 9.84
N ASN A 211 12.99 -9.59 9.91
CA ASN A 211 11.85 -9.15 10.69
C ASN A 211 10.55 -9.83 10.22
N GLU A 212 10.31 -9.90 8.91
CA GLU A 212 9.14 -10.59 8.34
C GLU A 212 9.11 -12.08 8.71
N ALA A 213 10.24 -12.79 8.56
CA ALA A 213 10.34 -14.19 8.91
C ALA A 213 10.03 -14.43 10.40
N LEU A 214 10.60 -13.61 11.28
CA LEU A 214 10.34 -13.66 12.72
C LEU A 214 8.88 -13.33 13.03
N CYS A 215 8.31 -12.31 12.39
CA CYS A 215 6.92 -11.93 12.55
C CYS A 215 6.00 -13.11 12.25
N CYS A 216 6.17 -13.76 11.10
CA CYS A 216 5.42 -14.96 10.72
C CYS A 216 5.53 -16.08 11.77
N GLU A 217 6.74 -16.35 12.26
CA GLU A 217 6.97 -17.38 13.27
C GLU A 217 6.29 -17.05 14.62
N TYR A 218 6.41 -15.80 15.08
CA TYR A 218 5.77 -15.33 16.30
C TYR A 218 4.24 -15.32 16.19
N GLU A 219 3.69 -14.99 15.03
CA GLU A 219 2.25 -15.09 14.79
C GLU A 219 1.76 -16.53 14.93
N CYS A 220 2.48 -17.50 14.34
CA CYS A 220 2.18 -18.92 14.48
C CYS A 220 2.20 -19.34 15.96
N ARG A 221 3.25 -18.95 16.71
CA ARG A 221 3.34 -19.21 18.17
C ARG A 221 2.19 -18.57 18.94
N ARG A 222 1.82 -17.32 18.64
CA ARG A 222 0.70 -16.62 19.29
C ARG A 222 -0.63 -17.33 19.04
N ARG A 223 -0.92 -17.74 17.80
CA ARG A 223 -2.13 -18.54 17.48
C ARG A 223 -2.16 -19.83 18.28
N MET A 224 -1.03 -20.54 18.36
CA MET A 224 -0.92 -21.78 19.12
C MET A 224 -1.18 -21.56 20.62
N LEU A 225 -0.58 -20.53 21.22
CA LEU A 225 -0.81 -20.17 22.63
C LEU A 225 -2.26 -19.76 22.90
N MET A 226 -2.86 -18.97 22.02
CA MET A 226 -4.28 -18.58 22.12
C MET A 226 -5.19 -19.81 22.01
N LYS A 227 -4.90 -20.74 21.09
CA LYS A 227 -5.66 -21.98 20.97
C LYS A 227 -5.50 -22.87 22.20
N ARG A 228 -4.30 -22.94 22.77
CA ARG A 228 -4.06 -23.65 24.05
C ARG A 228 -4.86 -23.05 25.19
N LEU A 229 -4.91 -21.72 25.27
CA LEU A 229 -5.74 -21.03 26.24
C LEU A 229 -7.22 -21.38 26.04
N ASP A 230 -7.71 -21.35 24.80
CA ASP A 230 -9.10 -21.73 24.46
C ASP A 230 -9.41 -23.15 24.94
N VAL A 231 -8.56 -24.13 24.59
CA VAL A 231 -8.76 -25.54 24.99
C VAL A 231 -8.65 -25.73 26.50
N THR A 232 -7.77 -24.98 27.17
CA THR A 232 -7.65 -25.01 28.64
C THR A 232 -8.92 -24.47 29.31
N VAL A 233 -9.52 -23.42 28.76
CA VAL A 233 -10.79 -22.91 29.29
C VAL A 233 -11.94 -23.88 29.02
N GLN A 234 -11.96 -24.49 27.83
CA GLN A 234 -12.96 -25.50 27.47
C GLN A 234 -12.89 -26.75 28.35
N SER A 235 -11.69 -27.17 28.79
CA SER A 235 -11.54 -28.36 29.64
C SER A 235 -12.22 -28.21 31.01
N PHE A 236 -12.36 -26.99 31.54
CA PHE A 236 -13.13 -26.78 32.77
C PHE A 236 -14.58 -27.24 32.62
N GLY A 237 -15.18 -27.08 31.44
CA GLY A 237 -16.55 -27.51 31.13
C GLY A 237 -16.78 -29.03 31.18
N TRP A 238 -15.74 -29.84 31.39
CA TRP A 238 -15.87 -31.29 31.55
C TRP A 238 -16.29 -31.69 32.96
N SER A 239 -16.07 -30.82 33.96
CA SER A 239 -16.49 -31.08 35.34
C SER A 239 -17.93 -30.59 35.60
N ASP A 240 -18.75 -31.40 36.28
CA ASP A 240 -20.15 -31.05 36.53
C ASP A 240 -20.31 -29.78 37.37
N ARG A 241 -19.36 -29.51 38.28
CA ARG A 241 -19.31 -28.28 39.08
C ARG A 241 -19.08 -27.02 38.23
N ALA A 242 -18.28 -27.11 37.17
CA ALA A 242 -17.94 -25.96 36.32
C ALA A 242 -18.93 -25.78 35.16
N LYS A 243 -19.63 -26.84 34.71
CA LYS A 243 -20.71 -26.73 33.71
C LYS A 243 -21.77 -25.70 34.12
N VAL A 244 -22.14 -25.69 35.40
CA VAL A 244 -23.11 -24.72 35.96
C VAL A 244 -22.57 -23.28 35.94
N LYS A 245 -21.26 -23.08 35.82
CA LYS A 245 -20.59 -21.77 35.80
C LYS A 245 -20.05 -21.38 34.42
N THR A 246 -20.46 -22.10 33.36
CA THR A 246 -19.95 -21.86 32.00
C THR A 246 -20.20 -20.43 31.54
N ASP A 247 -21.39 -19.88 31.82
CA ASP A 247 -21.75 -18.52 31.44
C ASP A 247 -20.91 -17.47 32.18
N ASP A 248 -20.66 -17.69 33.48
CA ASP A 248 -19.78 -16.81 34.27
C ASP A 248 -18.34 -16.82 33.75
N ILE A 249 -17.83 -18.01 33.38
CA ILE A 249 -16.49 -18.19 32.81
C ILE A 249 -16.42 -17.49 31.46
N ALA A 250 -17.40 -17.69 30.59
CA ALA A 250 -17.47 -17.06 29.27
C ALA A 250 -17.54 -15.53 29.38
N ARG A 251 -18.34 -14.99 30.30
CA ARG A 251 -18.46 -13.55 30.56
C ARG A 251 -17.13 -12.90 30.89
N ILE A 252 -16.25 -13.59 31.62
CA ILE A 252 -14.93 -13.07 32.00
C ILE A 252 -13.88 -13.34 30.90
N TYR A 253 -13.94 -14.52 30.30
CA TYR A 253 -12.94 -15.00 29.35
C TYR A 253 -13.03 -14.30 27.99
N GLN A 254 -14.23 -14.21 27.42
CA GLN A 254 -14.41 -13.75 26.04
C GLN A 254 -13.85 -12.34 25.80
N PRO A 255 -14.09 -11.32 26.66
CA PRO A 255 -13.50 -10.00 26.47
C PRO A 255 -11.97 -10.03 26.43
N LYS A 256 -11.34 -10.82 27.32
CA LYS A 256 -9.88 -11.00 27.34
C LYS A 256 -9.39 -11.71 26.09
N ARG A 257 -10.13 -12.72 25.63
CA ARG A 257 -9.79 -13.49 24.44
C ARG A 257 -9.90 -12.68 23.15
N TYR A 258 -10.88 -11.79 23.04
CA TYR A 258 -11.03 -10.87 21.91
C TYR A 258 -9.96 -9.77 21.89
N ALA A 259 -9.44 -9.37 23.06
CA ALA A 259 -8.34 -8.43 23.14
C ALA A 259 -6.98 -9.02 22.71
N LEU A 260 -6.85 -10.36 22.68
CA LEU A 260 -5.64 -11.03 22.21
C LEU A 260 -5.61 -11.09 20.68
N SER A 261 -4.51 -10.61 20.10
CA SER A 261 -4.28 -10.67 18.66
C SER A 261 -3.15 -11.66 18.32
N PRO A 262 -3.31 -12.48 17.27
CA PRO A 262 -2.21 -13.30 16.77
C PRO A 262 -1.13 -12.46 16.09
N LYS A 263 -1.49 -11.28 15.54
CA LYS A 263 -0.55 -10.41 14.82
C LYS A 263 0.46 -9.80 15.78
N THR A 264 1.70 -9.69 15.33
CA THR A 264 2.74 -8.95 16.05
C THR A 264 2.57 -7.45 15.88
N THR A 265 2.94 -6.69 16.90
CA THR A 265 2.97 -5.22 16.90
C THR A 265 4.37 -4.67 16.71
N ILE A 266 5.37 -5.56 16.60
CA ILE A 266 6.78 -5.19 16.45
C ILE A 266 7.05 -4.86 14.98
N THR A 267 7.67 -3.72 14.75
CA THR A 267 8.02 -3.20 13.42
C THR A 267 9.49 -2.81 13.38
N MET A 268 10.02 -2.51 12.20
CA MET A 268 11.38 -2.00 12.04
C MET A 268 11.66 -0.76 12.90
N ALA A 269 10.67 0.12 13.05
CA ALA A 269 10.78 1.30 13.91
C ALA A 269 11.06 0.93 15.38
N HIS A 270 10.44 -0.13 15.90
CA HIS A 270 10.70 -0.62 17.26
C HIS A 270 12.12 -1.16 17.42
N LEU A 271 12.66 -1.81 16.38
CA LEU A 271 14.04 -2.30 16.38
C LEU A 271 15.04 -1.14 16.40
N LEU A 272 14.82 -0.11 15.59
CA LEU A 272 15.66 1.09 15.55
C LEU A 272 15.57 1.91 16.85
N ALA A 273 14.39 1.93 17.48
CA ALA A 273 14.17 2.55 18.78
C ALA A 273 14.74 1.73 19.95
N ALA A 274 15.09 0.45 19.74
CA ALA A 274 15.55 -0.43 20.81
C ALA A 274 16.84 0.08 21.47
N ARG A 275 16.96 -0.18 22.77
CA ARG A 275 18.08 0.21 23.61
C ARG A 275 18.76 -1.02 24.20
N GLU A 276 19.99 -0.86 24.66
CA GLU A 276 20.82 -1.97 25.16
C GLU A 276 20.18 -2.74 26.34
N ASP A 277 19.28 -2.11 27.10
CA ASP A 277 18.55 -2.75 28.19
C ASP A 277 17.61 -3.87 27.70
N LEU A 278 17.04 -3.76 26.50
CA LEU A 278 16.21 -4.80 25.90
C LEU A 278 16.99 -6.08 25.53
N SER A 279 18.33 -6.01 25.45
CA SER A 279 19.17 -7.21 25.25
C SER A 279 19.30 -8.07 26.51
N LYS A 280 18.90 -7.55 27.67
CA LYS A 280 19.02 -8.26 28.95
C LYS A 280 17.86 -9.24 29.11
N ILE A 281 18.15 -10.53 28.94
CA ILE A 281 17.18 -11.60 29.19
C ILE A 281 16.99 -11.76 30.70
N ILE A 282 15.84 -11.30 31.22
CA ILE A 282 15.47 -11.47 32.63
C ILE A 282 14.83 -12.85 32.82
N ARG A 283 15.39 -13.66 33.71
CA ARG A 283 14.78 -14.95 34.08
C ARG A 283 13.44 -14.71 34.80
N THR A 284 12.37 -15.16 34.17
CA THR A 284 11.00 -15.11 34.72
C THR A 284 10.78 -16.11 35.87
N SER A 285 11.67 -17.08 36.03
CA SER A 285 11.65 -18.08 37.11
C SER A 285 12.39 -17.68 38.40
N SER A 286 12.99 -16.48 38.44
CA SER A 286 13.75 -16.04 39.62
C SER A 286 12.84 -15.80 40.84
N GLY A 287 13.38 -15.98 42.04
CA GLY A 287 12.65 -15.72 43.29
C GLY A 287 12.09 -14.30 43.36
N ALA A 288 12.86 -13.30 42.91
CA ALA A 288 12.46 -11.90 42.87
C ALA A 288 11.28 -11.61 41.92
N SER A 289 11.18 -12.33 40.80
CA SER A 289 10.03 -12.23 39.89
C SER A 289 8.78 -12.94 40.46
N ARG A 290 8.98 -14.03 41.21
CA ARG A 290 7.90 -14.82 41.82
C ARG A 290 7.29 -14.15 43.04
N GLU A 291 8.10 -13.45 43.84
CA GLU A 291 7.64 -12.66 44.98
C GLU A 291 6.58 -11.63 44.57
N LYS A 292 6.74 -11.03 43.39
CA LYS A 292 5.79 -10.05 42.82
C LYS A 292 4.55 -10.66 42.15
N THR A 293 4.48 -11.98 42.02
CA THR A 293 3.35 -12.71 41.42
C THR A 293 2.64 -13.64 42.40
N ALA A 294 2.94 -13.49 43.69
CA ALA A 294 2.23 -14.18 44.76
C ALA A 294 0.77 -13.72 44.80
N CYS A 295 -0.16 -14.67 44.78
CA CYS A 295 -1.59 -14.37 44.90
C CYS A 295 -2.30 -15.49 45.67
N ALA A 296 -3.59 -15.33 45.94
CA ALA A 296 -4.37 -16.31 46.69
C ALA A 296 -4.31 -17.74 46.10
N ILE A 297 -4.05 -17.85 44.79
CA ILE A 297 -3.89 -19.11 44.04
C ILE A 297 -2.41 -19.56 44.02
N ASN A 298 -1.46 -18.62 43.91
CA ASN A 298 -0.03 -18.89 43.86
C ASN A 298 0.64 -18.44 45.16
N LYS A 299 0.34 -19.12 46.27
CA LYS A 299 0.82 -18.75 47.62
C LYS A 299 2.22 -19.29 47.96
N VAL A 300 2.65 -20.36 47.32
CA VAL A 300 3.89 -21.07 47.70
C VAL A 300 4.99 -20.74 46.71
N CYS A 301 6.00 -20.01 47.16
CA CYS A 301 7.31 -19.96 46.50
C CYS A 301 7.96 -21.34 46.62
N VAL A 302 7.61 -22.27 45.73
CA VAL A 302 8.39 -23.51 45.59
C VAL A 302 9.71 -23.12 44.94
N SER A 303 10.72 -22.85 45.77
CA SER A 303 12.11 -22.94 45.34
C SER A 303 12.32 -24.40 44.93
N PHE A 304 12.54 -24.65 43.64
CA PHE A 304 13.08 -25.93 43.21
C PHE A 304 14.56 -26.00 43.60
N SER A 305 14.79 -26.03 44.90
CA SER A 305 15.97 -26.59 45.53
C SER A 305 15.58 -28.01 45.89
N THR A 306 16.20 -28.95 45.16
CA THR A 306 16.25 -30.41 45.34
C THR A 306 15.65 -30.96 46.64
N VAL A 307 14.90 -32.08 46.53
CA VAL A 307 14.30 -32.94 47.60
C VAL A 307 12.82 -32.53 47.86
N GLU A 308 11.77 -33.32 47.56
CA GLU A 308 11.44 -34.70 47.95
C GLU A 308 10.59 -35.45 46.91
N ARG A 309 10.69 -36.79 46.91
CA ARG A 309 10.47 -37.68 45.76
C ARG A 309 9.11 -38.40 45.67
N GLU A 310 8.13 -38.15 46.52
CA GLU A 310 6.97 -39.08 46.64
C GLU A 310 5.61 -38.54 46.13
N LEU A 311 5.42 -37.23 45.95
CA LEU A 311 4.20 -36.68 45.31
C LEU A 311 4.35 -36.41 43.80
N ILE A 312 5.43 -36.94 43.22
CA ILE A 312 5.89 -36.66 41.86
C ILE A 312 5.15 -37.52 40.85
N ILE A 313 4.62 -38.70 41.17
CA ILE A 313 4.11 -39.62 40.13
C ILE A 313 2.79 -39.15 39.50
N SER A 314 1.88 -38.51 40.24
CA SER A 314 0.59 -38.06 39.66
C SER A 314 0.71 -36.75 38.86
N ASN A 315 1.56 -35.81 39.32
CA ASN A 315 1.85 -34.58 38.58
C ASN A 315 2.90 -34.77 37.48
N LEU A 316 3.78 -35.77 37.57
CA LEU A 316 4.63 -36.15 36.44
C LEU A 316 3.82 -36.77 35.32
N MET A 317 2.71 -37.51 35.53
CA MET A 317 1.94 -37.95 34.36
C MET A 317 1.37 -36.77 33.56
N PHE A 318 0.91 -35.70 34.23
CA PHE A 318 0.44 -34.49 33.57
C PHE A 318 1.58 -33.67 32.94
N LEU A 319 2.72 -33.54 33.61
CA LEU A 319 3.89 -32.86 33.03
C LEU A 319 4.59 -33.70 31.95
N GLN A 320 4.54 -35.02 32.02
CA GLN A 320 5.17 -35.92 31.06
C GLN A 320 4.33 -35.96 29.79
N ILE A 321 3.00 -35.82 29.85
CA ILE A 321 2.19 -35.52 28.65
C ILE A 321 2.58 -34.15 28.05
N LEU A 322 2.82 -33.12 28.87
CA LEU A 322 3.24 -31.80 28.39
C LEU A 322 4.69 -31.78 27.83
N ILE A 323 5.60 -32.57 28.38
CA ILE A 323 7.01 -32.66 27.96
C ILE A 323 7.16 -33.61 26.76
N TYR A 324 6.43 -34.73 26.69
CA TYR A 324 6.44 -35.63 25.52
C TYR A 324 5.92 -34.91 24.27
N PHE A 325 4.98 -33.96 24.43
CA PHE A 325 4.53 -33.09 23.32
C PHE A 325 5.47 -31.92 23.01
N SER A 326 6.31 -31.47 23.96
CA SER A 326 7.34 -30.45 23.68
C SER A 326 8.60 -31.01 22.99
N PHE A 327 8.83 -32.33 23.01
CA PHE A 327 9.97 -32.96 22.34
C PHE A 327 9.64 -33.51 20.93
N MET A 328 8.36 -33.58 20.53
CA MET A 328 7.91 -33.96 19.18
C MET A 328 7.77 -32.76 18.22
N SER A 329 8.41 -31.64 18.51
CA SER A 329 8.52 -30.49 17.59
C SER A 329 9.94 -29.92 17.64
N TRP A 330 10.88 -30.74 17.19
CA TRP A 330 11.96 -30.24 16.34
C TRP A 330 11.48 -30.27 14.89
#